data_AF-A0A7C4CLC7-F1
#
_entry.id   AF-A0A7C4CLC7-F1
#
_cell.length_a   1.000
_cell.length_b   1.000
_cell.length_c   1.000
_cell.angle_alpha   90.00
_cell.angle_beta   90.00
_cell.angle_gamma   90.00
#
_symmetry.space_group_name_H-M   'P 1'
#
loop_
_entity.id
_entity.type
_entity.pdbx_description
1 polymer ?
#
loop_
_entity_poly.entity_id
_entity_poly.type
_entity_poly.pdbx_seq_one_letter_code
_entity_poly.pdbx_strand_id
1 'polypeptide(L)' 'MRNEALRWLEEAEKDLETAEILYKNARYNAACFYAHQAAEKAVKALLYNVNEAPWGHSV' A
#
# COMPACT_ATOMS: atom_id res chain seq x y z
N MET A 1 16.12 -0.36 -8.90
CA MET A 1 14.73 0.12 -9.08
C MET A 1 13.70 -1.00 -9.12
N ARG A 2 13.74 -1.94 -10.09
CA ARG A 2 12.67 -2.95 -10.27
C ARG A 2 12.41 -3.85 -9.06
N ASN A 3 13.45 -4.21 -8.31
CA ASN A 3 13.31 -5.01 -7.09
C ASN A 3 12.64 -4.22 -5.93
N GLU A 4 12.89 -2.91 -5.83
CA GLU A 4 12.22 -2.07 -4.83
C GLU A 4 10.74 -1.88 -5.19
N ALA A 5 10.42 -1.65 -6.46
CA ALA A 5 9.03 -1.58 -6.92
C ALA A 5 8.22 -2.83 -6.54
N LEU A 6 8.78 -4.02 -6.79
CA LEU A 6 8.13 -5.28 -6.42
C LEU A 6 7.96 -5.43 -4.91
N ARG A 7 8.98 -5.05 -4.13
CA ARG A 7 8.92 -5.07 -2.67
C ARG A 7 7.81 -4.15 -2.13
N TRP A 8 7.71 -2.93 -2.64
CA TRP A 8 6.65 -1.99 -2.25
C TRP A 8 5.26 -2.50 -2.64
N LEU A 9 5.14 -3.16 -3.78
CA LEU A 9 3.88 -3.77 -4.21
C LEU A 9 3.47 -4.94 -3.31
N GLU A 10 4.41 -5.82 -2.97
CA GLU A 10 4.17 -6.94 -2.04
C GLU A 10 3.68 -6.43 -0.66
N GLU A 11 4.27 -5.35 -0.16
CA GLU A 11 3.84 -4.72 1.09
C GLU A 11 2.46 -4.05 0.97
N ALA A 12 2.11 -3.51 -0.20
CA ALA A 12 0.77 -2.98 -0.46
C ALA A 12 -0.29 -4.09 -0.46
N GLU A 13 0.02 -5.25 -1.04
CA GLU A 13 -0.87 -6.41 -1.07
C GLU A 13 -1.14 -6.95 0.34
N LYS A 14 -0.11 -7.02 1.20
CA LYS A 14 -0.26 -7.41 2.62
C LYS A 14 -1.12 -6.43 3.42
N ASP A 15 -0.98 -5.13 3.16
CA ASP A 15 -1.81 -4.11 3.81
C ASP A 15 -3.27 -4.23 3.37
N LEU A 16 -3.52 -4.51 2.09
CA LEU A 16 -4.86 -4.74 1.57
C LEU A 16 -5.50 -5.99 2.20
N GLU A 17 -4.76 -7.10 2.26
CA GLU A 17 -5.21 -8.31 2.96
C GLU A 17 -5.57 -8.01 4.44
N THR A 18 -4.73 -7.24 5.11
CA THR A 18 -4.98 -6.79 6.49
C THR A 18 -6.25 -5.95 6.59
N ALA A 19 -6.47 -5.01 5.66
CA ALA A 19 -7.67 -4.20 5.61
C ALA A 19 -8.93 -5.05 5.42
N GLU A 20 -8.89 -6.07 4.56
CA GLU A 20 -10.00 -7.01 4.34
C GLU A 20 -10.32 -7.84 5.58
N ILE A 21 -9.30 -8.35 6.28
CA ILE A 21 -9.47 -9.08 7.54
C ILE A 21 -10.13 -8.18 8.58
N LEU A 22 -9.65 -6.94 8.73
CA LEU A 22 -10.21 -5.98 9.70
C LEU A 22 -11.66 -5.59 9.36
N TYR A 23 -11.96 -5.41 8.07
CA TYR A 23 -13.32 -5.15 7.61
C TYR A 23 -14.28 -6.30 7.95
N LYS A 24 -13.88 -7.55 7.65
CA LYS A 24 -14.65 -8.77 8.00
C LYS A 24 -14.89 -8.91 9.50
N ASN A 25 -13.99 -8.37 10.33
CA ASN A 25 -14.08 -8.37 11.80
C ASN A 25 -14.72 -7.10 12.39
N ALA A 26 -15.40 -6.29 11.58
CA ALA A 26 -16.05 -5.04 11.99
C ALA A 26 -15.12 -4.01 12.67
N ARG A 27 -13.82 -4.05 12.35
CA ARG A 27 -12.81 -3.06 12.78
C ARG A 27 -12.64 -1.98 11.72
N TYR A 28 -13.72 -1.28 11.41
CA TYR A 28 -13.80 -0.40 10.23
C TYR A 28 -12.80 0.75 10.21
N ASN A 29 -12.52 1.37 11.36
CA ASN A 29 -11.53 2.44 11.46
C ASN A 29 -10.12 1.95 11.08
N ALA A 30 -9.73 0.78 11.58
CA ALA A 30 -8.46 0.16 11.26
C ALA A 30 -8.43 -0.32 9.79
N ALA A 31 -9.54 -0.88 9.30
CA ALA A 31 -9.67 -1.27 7.89
C ALA A 31 -9.41 -0.08 6.94
N CYS A 32 -9.99 1.09 7.21
CA CYS A 32 -9.75 2.30 6.41
C CYS A 32 -8.28 2.75 6.46
N PHE A 33 -7.63 2.66 7.64
CA PHE A 33 -6.23 3.00 7.79
C PHE A 33 -5.32 2.10 6.93
N TYR A 34 -5.52 0.78 6.99
CA TYR A 34 -4.74 -0.16 6.20
C TYR A 34 -5.04 -0.07 4.70
N ALA A 35 -6.29 0.24 4.31
CA ALA A 35 -6.62 0.51 2.92
C ALA A 35 -5.87 1.75 2.37
N HIS A 36 -5.74 2.81 3.17
CA HIS A 36 -4.94 3.98 2.79
C HIS A 36 -3.45 3.62 2.66
N GLN A 37 -2.90 2.85 3.60
CA GLN A 37 -1.50 2.41 3.53
C GLN A 37 -1.23 1.54 2.30
N ALA A 38 -2.14 0.62 1.96
CA ALA A 38 -2.05 -0.18 0.75
C ALA A 38 -2.00 0.71 -0.51
N ALA A 39 -2.85 1.73 -0.60
CA ALA A 39 -2.86 2.67 -1.72
C ALA A 39 -1.55 3.48 -1.81
N GLU A 40 -1.06 4.04 -0.70
CA GLU A 40 0.23 4.76 -0.66
C GLU A 40 1.38 3.88 -1.16
N LYS A 41 1.47 2.64 -0.67
CA LYS A 41 2.54 1.70 -1.02
C LYS A 41 2.46 1.28 -2.49
N ALA A 42 1.26 1.05 -3.02
CA ALA A 42 1.05 0.71 -4.43
C ALA A 42 1.48 1.85 -5.36
N VAL A 43 1.15 3.11 -5.02
CA VAL A 43 1.61 4.28 -5.78
C VAL A 43 3.13 4.43 -5.69
N LYS A 44 3.73 4.24 -4.52
CA LYS A 44 5.21 4.24 -4.36
C LYS A 44 5.87 3.16 -5.23
N ALA A 45 5.30 1.95 -5.27
CA ALA A 45 5.77 0.87 -6.14
C ALA A 45 5.76 1.28 -7.62
N LEU A 46 4.67 1.93 -8.07
CA LEU A 46 4.56 2.44 -9.43
C LEU A 46 5.64 3.50 -9.73
N LEU A 47 5.84 4.47 -8.84
CA LEU A 47 6.86 5.52 -8.99
C LEU A 47 8.27 4.92 -9.10
N TYR A 48 8.60 3.95 -8.24
CA TYR A 48 9.88 3.21 -8.35
C TYR A 48 10.02 2.45 -9.67
N ASN A 49 8.93 1.93 -10.24
CA ASN A 49 8.94 1.22 -11.51
C ASN A 49 9.16 2.15 -12.70
N VAL A 50 8.60 3.37 -12.66
CA VAL A 50 8.80 4.40 -13.71
C VAL A 50 10.05 5.26 -13.47
N ASN A 51 10.84 4.94 -12.45
CA ASN A 51 12.08 5.63 -12.08
C ASN A 51 11.88 7.10 -11.66
N GLU A 52 10.71 7.40 -11.09
CA GLU A 52 10.37 8.67 -10.47
C GLU A 52 10.58 8.59 -8.95
N ALA A 53 10.85 9.72 -8.31
CA ALA A 53 11.18 9.75 -6.90
C ALA A 53 9.89 9.75 -6.03
N PRO A 54 9.66 8.73 -5.17
CA PRO A 54 8.47 8.67 -4.34
C PRO A 54 8.65 9.51 -3.08
N TRP A 55 8.03 10.69 -3.07
CA TRP A 55 8.02 11.58 -1.91
C TRP A 55 6.57 11.81 -1.44
N GLY A 56 6.38 11.83 -0.11
CA GLY A 56 5.11 12.20 0.51
C GLY A 56 4.24 11.02 1.00
N HIS A 57 3.09 11.40 1.57
CA HIS A 57 2.08 10.51 2.15
C HIS A 57 0.67 10.71 1.59
N SER A 58 0.51 11.65 0.65
CA SER A 58 -0.71 11.72 -0.14
C SER A 58 -0.61 10.67 -1.24
N VAL A 59 -1.65 9.85 -1.34
CA VAL A 59 -1.95 9.12 -2.57
C VAL A 59 -2.28 10.12 -3.68
#